data_AF-A0A954MQF0-F1
#
_entry.id   AF-A0A954MQF0-F1
#
_cell.length_a   1.000
_cell.length_b   1.000
_cell.length_c   1.000
_cell.angle_alpha   90.00
_cell.angle_beta   90.00
_cell.angle_gamma   90.00
#
_symmetry.space_group_name_H-M   'P 1'
#
loop_
_entity.id
_entity.type
_entity.pdbx_description
1 polymer ?
#
loop_
_entity_poly.entity_id
_entity_poly.type
_entity_poly.pdbx_seq_one_letter_code
_entity_poly.pdbx_strand_id
1 'polypeptide(L)'
;MAATITERLDGLVANREWISGDARVVNQQSRKGAEADGWDLGINLELPDPEKEPCGWFEDIEEIAITCNELARDLDTPFVIGISDQESGIADDLFGLDGGAIDVERLKAIIGTESPK
;
A
#
# COMPACT_ATOMS: atom_id res chain seq x y z
N MET A 1 -19.04 -9.33 -15.22
CA MET A 1 -17.65 -9.75 -15.46
C MET A 1 -16.83 -9.14 -14.34
N ALA A 2 -16.15 -9.98 -13.55
CA ALA A 2 -15.28 -9.50 -12.49
C ALA A 2 -14.15 -8.72 -13.16
N ALA A 3 -14.03 -7.43 -12.85
CA ALA A 3 -12.80 -6.71 -13.18
C ALA A 3 -11.63 -7.49 -12.58
N THR A 4 -10.56 -7.69 -13.33
CA THR A 4 -9.37 -8.35 -12.79
C THR A 4 -8.82 -7.51 -11.63
N ILE A 5 -8.16 -8.14 -10.67
CA ILE A 5 -7.56 -7.46 -9.49
C ILE A 5 -6.74 -6.24 -9.94
N THR A 6 -5.96 -6.43 -11.00
CA THR A 6 -5.14 -5.38 -11.62
C THR A 6 -5.98 -4.22 -12.14
N GLU A 7 -7.12 -4.45 -12.79
CA GLU A 7 -8.01 -3.36 -13.25
C GLU A 7 -8.57 -2.53 -12.09
N ARG A 8 -8.84 -3.14 -10.94
CA ARG A 8 -9.30 -2.41 -9.74
C ARG A 8 -8.17 -1.59 -9.12
N LEU A 9 -6.97 -2.17 -9.01
CA LEU A 9 -5.79 -1.46 -8.51
C LEU A 9 -5.35 -0.34 -9.46
N ASP A 10 -5.35 -0.58 -10.77
CA ASP A 10 -5.09 0.43 -11.80
C ASP A 10 -6.13 1.55 -11.74
N GLY A 11 -7.39 1.19 -11.52
CA GLY A 11 -8.47 2.15 -11.32
C GLY A 11 -8.26 3.04 -10.09
N LEU A 12 -7.78 2.47 -8.98
CA LEU A 12 -7.44 3.25 -7.78
C LEU A 12 -6.29 4.23 -8.08
N VAL A 13 -5.20 3.74 -8.68
CA VAL A 13 -4.02 4.57 -9.03
C VAL A 13 -4.39 5.70 -10.01
N ALA A 14 -5.20 5.42 -11.03
CA ALA A 14 -5.48 6.37 -12.10
C ALA A 14 -6.55 7.43 -11.77
N ASN A 15 -7.47 7.15 -10.82
CA ASN A 15 -8.61 8.04 -10.55
C ASN A 15 -8.40 8.95 -9.32
N ARG A 16 -7.22 8.91 -8.70
CA ARG A 16 -6.92 9.71 -7.51
C ARG A 16 -5.77 10.68 -7.79
N GLU A 17 -5.90 11.90 -7.29
CA GLU A 17 -4.77 12.81 -7.13
C GLU A 17 -4.08 12.48 -5.81
N TRP A 18 -2.90 11.88 -5.89
CA TRP A 18 -2.12 11.46 -4.73
C TRP A 18 -1.38 12.65 -4.12
N ILE A 19 -1.57 12.85 -2.82
CA ILE A 19 -0.97 13.91 -2.02
C ILE A 19 0.44 13.50 -1.58
N SER A 20 0.63 12.22 -1.24
CA SER A 20 1.91 11.68 -0.74
C SER A 20 3.02 11.65 -1.80
N GLY A 21 2.67 11.36 -3.06
CA GLY A 21 3.63 11.12 -4.14
C GLY A 21 3.04 10.22 -5.22
N ASP A 22 3.88 9.60 -6.06
CA ASP A 22 3.41 8.64 -7.06
C ASP A 22 2.90 7.34 -6.40
N ALA A 23 1.75 6.85 -6.87
CA ALA A 23 1.26 5.51 -6.57
C ALA A 23 1.41 4.59 -7.80
N ARG A 24 1.79 3.33 -7.58
CA ARG A 24 1.98 2.34 -8.66
C ARG A 24 1.48 0.97 -8.24
N VAL A 25 0.82 0.28 -9.16
CA VAL A 25 0.37 -1.11 -8.94
C VAL A 25 1.58 -2.04 -8.90
N VAL A 26 1.60 -2.91 -7.87
CA VAL A 26 2.53 -4.02 -7.76
C VAL A 26 1.79 -5.29 -8.15
N ASN A 27 2.33 -5.96 -9.16
CA ASN A 27 1.87 -7.28 -9.61
C ASN A 27 3.07 -8.05 -10.14
N GLN A 28 3.91 -8.53 -9.23
CA GLN A 28 5.14 -9.21 -9.60
C GLN A 28 5.29 -10.52 -8.84
N GLN A 29 5.95 -11.48 -9.47
CA GLN A 29 6.30 -12.73 -8.83
C GLN A 29 7.56 -12.53 -7.98
N SER A 30 7.49 -12.78 -6.68
CA SER A 30 8.61 -12.63 -5.77
C SER A 30 9.76 -13.56 -6.18
N ARG A 31 10.98 -13.01 -6.28
CA ARG A 31 12.14 -13.79 -6.75
C ARG A 31 12.68 -14.69 -5.64
N LYS A 32 12.30 -15.97 -5.73
CA LYS A 32 12.88 -17.16 -5.05
C LYS A 32 12.72 -17.24 -3.53
N GLY A 33 11.96 -18.23 -3.08
CA GLY A 33 12.15 -18.90 -1.78
C GLY A 33 11.02 -18.80 -0.77
N ALA A 34 9.96 -18.03 -1.05
CA ALA A 34 8.78 -18.02 -0.19
C ALA A 34 7.92 -19.26 -0.48
N GLU A 35 7.75 -20.11 0.52
CA GLU A 35 6.79 -21.21 0.48
C GLU A 35 5.36 -20.64 0.39
N ALA A 36 4.59 -21.19 -0.56
CA ALA A 36 3.22 -20.85 -0.95
C ALA A 36 3.05 -19.52 -1.74
N ASP A 37 2.94 -19.69 -3.07
CA ASP A 37 2.23 -18.81 -4.02
C ASP A 37 2.80 -17.44 -4.40
N GLY A 38 4.02 -17.08 -3.98
CA GLY A 38 5.03 -16.31 -4.75
C GLY A 38 4.65 -15.05 -5.56
N TRP A 39 3.50 -14.43 -5.36
CA TRP A 39 3.05 -13.22 -6.05
C TRP A 39 2.84 -12.11 -5.03
N ASP A 40 3.53 -10.99 -5.24
CA ASP A 40 3.31 -9.75 -4.51
C ASP A 40 2.27 -8.93 -5.30
N LEU A 41 1.07 -8.81 -4.74
CA LEU A 41 -0.04 -8.03 -5.28
C LEU A 41 -0.31 -6.85 -4.34
N GLY A 42 -0.35 -5.62 -4.87
CA GLY A 42 -0.40 -4.46 -4.01
C GLY A 42 -0.30 -3.11 -4.70
N ILE A 43 -0.02 -2.09 -3.90
CA ILE A 43 0.30 -0.74 -4.36
C ILE A 43 1.57 -0.29 -3.65
N ASN A 44 2.49 0.29 -4.43
CA ASN A 44 3.60 1.07 -3.93
C ASN A 44 3.20 2.55 -3.91
N LEU A 45 3.37 3.22 -2.77
CA LEU A 45 3.19 4.65 -2.63
C LEU A 45 4.54 5.30 -2.29
N GLU A 46 4.89 6.35 -3.02
CA GLU A 46 5.98 7.24 -2.62
C GLU A 46 5.54 8.12 -1.44
N LEU A 47 6.36 8.17 -0.38
CA LEU A 47 6.11 9.11 0.72
C LEU A 47 6.81 10.44 0.49
N PRO A 48 6.23 11.51 1.07
CA PRO A 48 6.96 12.74 1.26
C PRO A 48 8.18 12.54 2.17
N ASP A 49 9.20 13.38 1.99
CA ASP A 49 10.32 13.45 2.92
C ASP A 49 9.81 13.68 4.36
N PRO A 50 10.43 13.02 5.37
CA PRO A 50 10.17 13.32 6.77
C PRO A 50 10.26 14.81 7.08
N GLU A 51 9.35 15.33 7.90
CA GLU A 51 9.23 16.75 8.27
C GLU A 51 8.78 17.69 7.15
N LYS A 52 8.52 17.18 5.93
CA LYS A 52 7.98 17.96 4.80
C LYS A 52 6.66 17.41 4.28
N GLU A 53 5.96 16.63 5.10
CA GLU A 53 4.76 15.94 4.67
C GLU A 53 3.60 16.94 4.45
N PRO A 54 3.00 17.00 3.25
CA PRO A 54 1.88 17.89 2.98
C PRO A 54 0.64 17.45 3.77
N CYS A 55 -0.15 18.41 4.25
CA CYS A 55 -1.38 18.07 4.98
C CYS A 55 -2.29 17.13 4.16
N GLY A 56 -2.74 16.03 4.79
CA GLY A 56 -3.60 15.04 4.15
C GLY A 56 -2.87 13.88 3.46
N TRP A 57 -1.52 13.87 3.43
CA TRP A 57 -0.76 12.77 2.81
C TRP A 57 -1.15 11.37 3.33
N PHE A 58 -1.35 11.25 4.65
CA PHE A 58 -1.68 9.98 5.28
C PHE A 58 -3.04 9.41 4.82
N GLU A 59 -3.96 10.25 4.34
CA GLU A 59 -5.26 9.81 3.80
C GLU A 59 -5.09 8.90 2.57
N ASP A 60 -3.99 9.05 1.81
CA ASP A 60 -3.68 8.17 0.69
C ASP A 60 -3.33 6.76 1.14
N ILE A 61 -2.62 6.64 2.26
CA ILE A 61 -2.23 5.35 2.84
C ILE A 61 -3.46 4.65 3.41
N GLU A 62 -4.35 5.41 4.07
CA GLU A 62 -5.63 4.89 4.55
C GLU A 62 -6.48 4.37 3.40
N GLU A 63 -6.58 5.11 2.29
CA GLU A 63 -7.38 4.69 1.12
C GLU A 63 -6.82 3.41 0.47
N ILE A 64 -5.50 3.32 0.31
CA ILE A 64 -4.84 2.12 -0.21
C ILE A 64 -5.12 0.93 0.73
N ALA A 65 -4.98 1.13 2.04
CA ALA A 65 -5.23 0.08 3.02
C ALA A 65 -6.68 -0.40 2.97
N ILE A 66 -7.66 0.51 2.92
CA ILE A 66 -9.09 0.20 2.81
C ILE A 66 -9.35 -0.62 1.55
N THR A 67 -8.92 -0.12 0.39
CA THR A 67 -9.20 -0.77 -0.90
C THR A 67 -8.54 -2.14 -0.99
N CYS A 68 -7.26 -2.25 -0.63
CA CYS A 68 -6.55 -3.53 -0.67
C CYS A 68 -7.15 -4.55 0.33
N ASN A 69 -7.65 -4.10 1.48
CA ASN A 69 -8.30 -4.99 2.44
C ASN A 69 -9.67 -5.48 1.96
N GLU A 70 -10.46 -4.63 1.31
CA GLU A 70 -11.70 -5.04 0.65
C GLU A 70 -11.43 -6.09 -0.43
N LEU A 71 -10.39 -5.88 -1.25
CA LEU A 71 -9.96 -6.85 -2.25
C LEU A 71 -9.49 -8.15 -1.62
N ALA A 72 -8.72 -8.09 -0.53
CA ALA A 72 -8.26 -9.26 0.20
C ALA A 72 -9.44 -10.11 0.70
N ARG A 73 -10.49 -9.48 1.23
CA ARG A 73 -11.72 -10.14 1.68
C ARG A 73 -12.50 -10.77 0.55
N ASP A 74 -12.66 -10.04 -0.56
CA ASP A 74 -13.44 -10.50 -1.71
C ASP A 74 -12.80 -11.73 -2.38
N LEU A 75 -11.47 -11.87 -2.26
CA LEU A 75 -10.67 -12.78 -3.07
C LEU A 75 -9.92 -13.83 -2.25
N ASP A 76 -10.00 -13.78 -0.92
CA ASP A 76 -9.27 -14.66 0.01
C ASP A 76 -7.76 -14.72 -0.31
N THR A 77 -7.21 -13.57 -0.72
CA THR A 77 -5.83 -13.43 -1.23
C THR A 77 -5.13 -12.31 -0.46
N PRO A 78 -3.91 -12.52 0.07
CA PRO A 78 -3.19 -11.49 0.77
C PRO A 78 -2.73 -10.36 -0.18
N PHE A 79 -2.78 -9.12 0.29
CA PHE A 79 -2.25 -7.95 -0.41
C PHE A 79 -1.14 -7.29 0.40
N VAL A 80 -0.22 -6.62 -0.28
CA VAL A 80 0.88 -5.87 0.34
C VAL A 80 0.75 -4.38 0.03
N ILE A 81 0.96 -3.54 1.03
CA ILE A 81 1.23 -2.11 0.82
C ILE A 81 2.74 -1.92 0.90
N GLY A 82 3.36 -1.62 -0.24
CA GLY A 82 4.74 -1.19 -0.28
C GLY A 82 4.79 0.32 -0.16
N ILE A 83 5.79 0.83 0.53
CA ILE A 83 6.04 2.26 0.58
C ILE A 83 7.48 2.51 0.22
N SER A 84 7.69 3.46 -0.69
CA SER A 84 9.02 3.88 -1.10
C SER A 84 9.39 5.25 -0.57
N ASP A 85 10.58 5.35 -0.01
CA ASP A 85 11.22 6.63 0.26
C ASP A 85 11.76 7.23 -1.05
N GLN A 86 11.39 8.48 -1.35
CA GLN A 86 11.85 9.18 -2.56
C GLN A 86 13.36 9.44 -2.54
N GLU A 87 14.00 9.57 -1.37
CA GLU A 87 15.42 9.87 -1.26
C GLU A 87 16.29 8.64 -1.58
N SER A 88 15.94 7.49 -1.02
CA SER A 88 16.71 6.24 -1.20
C SER A 88 16.20 5.36 -2.35
N GLY A 89 14.95 5.54 -2.80
CA GLY A 89 14.28 4.65 -3.75
C GLY A 89 14.03 3.24 -3.22
N ILE A 90 14.22 3.02 -1.92
CA ILE A 90 13.98 1.74 -1.25
C ILE A 90 12.47 1.63 -0.99
N ALA A 91 11.87 0.55 -1.48
CA ALA A 91 10.51 0.17 -1.14
C ALA A 91 10.54 -0.91 -0.05
N ASP A 92 9.89 -0.65 1.08
CA ASP A 92 9.67 -1.64 2.13
C ASP A 92 8.21 -2.10 2.11
N ASP A 93 8.01 -3.41 2.26
CA ASP A 93 6.68 -4.00 2.45
C ASP A 93 6.21 -3.72 3.87
N LEU A 94 5.24 -2.83 4.05
CA LEU A 94 4.87 -2.35 5.38
C LEU A 94 3.69 -3.07 6.00
N PHE A 95 2.80 -3.62 5.18
CA PHE A 95 1.61 -4.26 5.69
C PHE A 95 1.09 -5.36 4.79
N GLY A 96 0.96 -6.57 5.35
CA GLY A 96 0.17 -7.65 4.77
C GLY A 96 -1.29 -7.50 5.19
N LEU A 97 -2.19 -7.36 4.22
CA LEU A 97 -3.63 -7.31 4.42
C LEU A 97 -4.22 -8.69 4.13
N ASP A 98 -4.79 -9.32 5.15
CA ASP A 98 -5.41 -10.65 5.08
C ASP A 98 -6.95 -10.60 5.07
N GLY A 99 -7.52 -9.40 4.92
CA GLY A 99 -8.96 -9.16 4.93
C GLY A 99 -9.57 -8.93 6.34
N GLY A 100 -8.74 -8.76 7.37
CA GLY A 100 -9.15 -8.38 8.71
C GLY A 100 -9.62 -6.93 8.87
N ALA A 101 -9.68 -6.44 10.11
CA ALA A 101 -9.87 -5.01 10.38
C ALA A 101 -8.53 -4.28 10.22
N ILE A 102 -8.53 -3.13 9.54
CA ILE A 102 -7.34 -2.30 9.40
C ILE A 102 -7.05 -1.60 10.72
N ASP A 103 -5.86 -1.83 11.26
CA ASP A 103 -5.36 -1.14 12.45
C ASP A 103 -4.61 0.12 12.01
N VAL A 104 -5.36 1.21 11.87
CA VAL A 104 -4.85 2.52 11.43
C VAL A 104 -3.80 3.08 12.39
N GLU A 105 -3.94 2.84 13.69
CA GLU A 105 -2.96 3.29 14.69
C GLU A 105 -1.64 2.53 14.54
N ARG A 106 -1.71 1.24 14.25
CA ARG A 106 -0.53 0.46 13.88
C ARG A 106 0.12 0.93 12.58
N LEU A 107 -0.67 1.30 11.56
CA LEU A 107 -0.14 1.89 10.33
C LEU A 107 0.65 3.17 10.63
N LYS A 108 0.07 4.09 11.43
CA LYS A 108 0.73 5.33 11.86
C LYS A 108 2.05 5.08 12.58
N ALA A 109 2.08 4.10 13.49
CA ALA A 109 3.26 3.75 14.27
C ALA A 109 4.38 3.16 13.40
N ILE A 110 4.03 2.31 12.43
CA ILE A 110 4.99 1.69 11.50
C ILE A 110 5.65 2.75 10.61
N ILE A 111 4.88 3.72 10.11
CA ILE A 111 5.36 4.78 9.22
C ILE A 111 6.12 5.88 10.01
N GLY A 112 6.01 5.89 11.35
CA GLY A 112 6.70 6.87 12.19
C GLY A 112 5.99 8.24 12.22
N THR A 113 4.69 8.29 11.93
CA THR A 113 3.88 9.53 11.93
C THR A 113 3.52 10.04 13.33
N GLU A 114 3.87 9.29 14.38
CA GLU A 114 3.79 9.82 15.75
C GLU A 114 4.88 10.88 15.94
N SER A 115 4.47 12.13 16.12
CA SER A 115 5.37 13.18 16.59
C SER A 115 6.08 12.69 17.86
N PRO A 116 7.41 12.89 18.00
CA PRO A 116 8.06 12.60 19.26
C PRO A 116 7.40 13.45 20.36
N LYS A 117 6.97 12.77 21.43
CA LYS A 117 6.42 13.41 22.64
C LYS A 117 7.42 14.35 23.29
#